data_AF-A0A250WYC9-F1
#
_entry.id   AF-A0A250WYC9-F1
#
_cell.length_a   1.000
_cell.length_b   1.000
_cell.length_c   1.000
_cell.angle_alpha   90.00
_cell.angle_beta   90.00
_cell.angle_gamma   90.00
#
_symmetry.space_group_name_H-M   'P 1'
#
loop_
_entity.id
_entity.type
_entity.pdbx_description
1 polymer ?
#
loop_
_entity_poly.entity_id
_entity_poly.type
_entity_poly.pdbx_seq_one_letter_code
_entity_poly.pdbx_strand_id
1 'polypeptide(L)'
;MNLAASVHQWAKGKLSHERIRSSTLNLKDILKEDINVVHLQRSPALPAISSHLKALVTKNPGLSLKASIPVRNPEENVSQRLLSGPSWQRRSLGEDQAAIHYLHEDICSIVQSYGETLGSEEVDVKLQVLQSTMCPRWHADHVGVRLLCTYIGQGTWWIENRHVMRNWVLQEGELVPVVEGVDEEHAQQVDTGDLLLLKGHKWPGNQGKA
;
A
#
# COMPACT_ATOMS: atom_id res chain seq x y z
N MET A 1 -15.54 -29.88 -12.33
CA MET A 1 -14.32 -29.26 -12.91
C MET A 1 -13.12 -29.88 -12.23
N ASN A 2 -12.14 -30.35 -13.00
CA ASN A 2 -11.11 -31.27 -12.52
C ASN A 2 -9.95 -30.47 -11.89
N LEU A 3 -9.71 -30.60 -10.57
CA LEU A 3 -8.63 -29.89 -9.83
C LEU A 3 -7.24 -30.12 -10.45
N ALA A 4 -7.01 -31.25 -11.12
CA ALA A 4 -5.76 -31.53 -11.79
C ALA A 4 -5.52 -30.65 -13.03
N ALA A 5 -6.57 -30.19 -13.70
CA ALA A 5 -6.46 -29.37 -14.90
C ALA A 5 -6.10 -27.91 -14.58
N SER A 6 -6.58 -27.38 -13.44
CA SER A 6 -6.17 -26.07 -12.94
C SER A 6 -4.71 -26.09 -12.49
N VAL A 7 -4.23 -27.12 -11.79
CA VAL A 7 -2.79 -27.20 -11.40
C VAL A 7 -1.88 -27.35 -12.63
N HIS A 8 -2.29 -28.11 -13.66
CA HIS A 8 -1.49 -28.28 -14.90
C HIS A 8 -1.45 -27.04 -15.81
N GLN A 9 -2.45 -26.15 -15.75
CA GLN A 9 -2.42 -24.88 -16.50
C GLN A 9 -1.42 -23.87 -15.91
N TRP A 10 -1.11 -23.97 -14.62
CA TRP A 10 -0.18 -23.07 -13.92
C TRP A 10 1.29 -23.38 -14.20
N ALA A 11 1.63 -24.67 -14.35
CA ALA A 11 2.95 -25.08 -14.85
C ALA A 11 3.23 -24.59 -16.28
N LYS A 12 2.20 -24.14 -17.02
CA LYS A 12 2.30 -23.63 -18.40
C LYS A 12 1.98 -22.14 -18.57
N GLY A 13 1.79 -21.40 -17.47
CA GLY A 13 1.58 -19.95 -17.50
C GLY A 13 2.86 -19.19 -17.84
N LYS A 14 2.82 -18.31 -18.85
CA LYS A 14 3.97 -17.61 -19.48
C LYS A 14 4.89 -16.74 -18.60
N LEU A 15 4.71 -16.71 -17.27
CA LEU A 15 5.63 -16.07 -16.33
C LEU A 15 5.76 -16.97 -15.09
N SER A 16 6.90 -17.66 -14.96
CA SER A 16 7.28 -18.35 -13.72
C SER A 16 7.44 -17.34 -12.58
N HIS A 17 7.27 -17.75 -11.33
CA HIS A 17 7.42 -16.89 -10.13
C HIS A 17 8.74 -16.08 -10.13
N GLU A 18 9.79 -16.62 -10.75
CA GLU A 18 11.13 -16.03 -10.91
C GLU A 18 11.18 -14.77 -11.79
N ARG A 19 10.15 -14.54 -12.62
CA ARG A 19 10.10 -13.40 -13.55
C ARG A 19 9.40 -12.17 -12.98
N ILE A 20 8.73 -12.30 -11.84
CA ILE A 20 8.06 -11.17 -11.17
C ILE A 20 9.11 -10.37 -10.40
N ARG A 21 9.15 -9.07 -10.66
CA ARG A 21 10.18 -8.14 -10.20
C ARG A 21 9.57 -6.99 -9.41
N SER A 22 10.45 -6.24 -8.77
CA SER A 22 10.19 -4.88 -8.33
C SER A 22 10.63 -3.85 -9.39
N SER A 23 10.14 -2.62 -9.27
CA SER A 23 10.70 -1.45 -9.96
C SER A 23 10.86 -0.29 -8.98
N THR A 24 11.84 0.56 -9.25
CA THR A 24 12.11 1.79 -8.50
C THR A 24 12.00 3.05 -9.37
N LEU A 25 11.55 2.91 -10.62
CA LEU A 25 11.67 3.97 -11.63
C LEU A 25 10.41 4.83 -11.77
N ASN A 26 9.23 4.22 -11.81
CA ASN A 26 7.98 4.92 -12.15
C ASN A 26 6.76 4.23 -11.53
N LEU A 27 5.78 4.99 -11.03
CA LEU A 27 4.51 4.45 -10.51
C LEU A 27 3.81 3.55 -11.54
N LYS A 28 3.81 3.96 -12.82
CA LYS A 28 3.15 3.23 -13.91
C LYS A 28 3.77 1.87 -14.21
N ASP A 29 4.97 1.61 -13.70
CA ASP A 29 5.56 0.27 -13.81
C ASP A 29 4.71 -0.78 -13.09
N ILE A 30 3.89 -0.37 -12.10
CA ILE A 30 2.90 -1.25 -11.48
C ILE A 30 1.89 -1.78 -12.52
N LEU A 31 1.75 -1.21 -13.71
CA LEU A 31 0.83 -1.77 -14.71
C LEU A 31 1.43 -2.95 -15.49
N LYS A 32 2.76 -3.15 -15.45
CA LYS A 32 3.43 -4.23 -16.19
C LYS A 32 3.11 -5.59 -15.58
N GLU A 33 2.89 -6.59 -16.42
CA GLU A 33 2.49 -7.95 -15.97
C GLU A 33 3.53 -8.64 -15.07
N ASP A 34 4.80 -8.26 -15.20
CA ASP A 34 5.94 -8.83 -14.50
C ASP A 34 6.40 -8.00 -13.29
N ILE A 35 5.62 -6.98 -12.88
CA ILE A 35 5.95 -6.14 -11.72
C ILE A 35 4.84 -6.19 -10.68
N ASN A 36 5.17 -6.63 -9.47
CA ASN A 36 4.22 -6.64 -8.35
C ASN A 36 4.50 -5.61 -7.28
N VAL A 37 5.71 -5.05 -7.28
CA VAL A 37 6.14 -4.04 -6.33
C VAL A 37 6.72 -2.85 -7.07
N VAL A 38 6.29 -1.65 -6.71
CA VAL A 38 7.00 -0.43 -7.07
C VAL A 38 7.39 0.30 -5.79
N HIS A 39 8.69 0.53 -5.57
CA HIS A 39 9.21 1.33 -4.47
C HIS A 39 9.81 2.61 -5.03
N LEU A 40 9.13 3.74 -4.84
CA LEU A 40 9.65 5.04 -5.23
C LEU A 40 10.25 5.75 -4.03
N GLN A 41 11.56 5.96 -4.11
CA GLN A 41 12.26 6.82 -3.20
C GLN A 41 11.90 8.27 -3.46
N ARG A 42 11.50 8.96 -2.40
CA ARG A 42 11.21 10.39 -2.46
C ARG A 42 12.32 11.14 -1.75
N SER A 43 12.55 12.39 -2.13
CA SER A 43 13.36 13.33 -1.35
C SER A 43 12.40 14.25 -0.59
N PRO A 44 11.80 13.81 0.52
CA PRO A 44 10.79 14.62 1.14
C PRO A 44 11.42 15.73 1.98
N ALA A 45 10.65 16.79 2.21
CA ALA A 45 10.94 17.82 3.21
C ALA A 45 10.83 17.30 4.67
N LEU A 46 10.83 15.98 4.88
CA LEU A 46 10.64 15.32 6.17
C LEU A 46 11.53 15.87 7.29
N PRO A 47 12.81 16.25 7.07
CA PRO A 47 13.62 16.80 8.15
C PRO A 47 13.02 18.06 8.79
N ALA A 48 12.39 18.93 7.99
CA ALA A 48 11.80 20.18 8.47
C ALA A 48 10.47 19.97 9.20
N ILE A 49 9.65 19.00 8.75
CA ILE A 49 8.30 18.76 9.32
C ILE A 49 8.26 17.64 10.37
N SER A 50 9.34 16.87 10.54
CA SER A 50 9.38 15.69 11.42
C SER A 50 8.92 15.98 12.86
N SER A 51 9.33 17.11 13.43
CA SER A 51 8.94 17.51 14.80
C SER A 51 7.44 17.73 14.94
N HIS A 52 6.81 18.37 13.95
CA HIS A 52 5.38 18.60 13.90
C HIS A 52 4.60 17.28 13.76
N LEU A 53 5.04 16.40 12.88
CA LEU A 53 4.43 15.08 12.71
C LEU A 53 4.59 14.21 13.97
N LYS A 54 5.75 14.23 14.64
CA LYS A 54 5.96 13.53 15.91
C LYS A 54 5.04 14.05 17.01
N ALA A 55 4.87 15.37 17.12
CA ALA A 55 3.93 15.97 18.06
C ALA A 55 2.48 15.54 17.77
N LEU A 56 2.08 15.51 16.49
CA LEU A 56 0.77 15.03 16.05
C LEU A 56 0.53 13.57 16.46
N VAL A 57 1.49 12.68 16.19
CA VAL A 57 1.42 11.25 16.56
C VAL A 57 1.29 11.09 18.07
N THR A 58 2.09 11.84 18.84
CA THR A 58 2.12 11.77 20.32
C THR A 58 0.78 12.21 20.92
N LYS A 59 0.19 13.28 20.38
CA LYS A 59 -1.12 13.79 20.82
C LYS A 59 -2.28 12.89 20.39
N ASN A 60 -2.11 12.07 19.34
CA ASN A 60 -3.18 11.30 18.71
C ASN A 60 -2.84 9.81 18.53
N PRO A 61 -2.55 9.04 19.60
CA PRO A 61 -2.05 7.67 19.50
C PRO A 61 -3.05 6.65 18.90
N GLY A 62 -4.31 7.04 18.69
CA GLY A 62 -5.35 6.21 18.08
C GLY A 62 -6.04 6.88 16.89
N LEU A 63 -5.37 7.83 16.24
CA LEU A 63 -5.90 8.49 15.05
C LEU A 63 -6.15 7.45 13.95
N SER A 64 -7.36 7.45 13.38
CA SER A 64 -7.70 6.66 12.20
C SER A 64 -8.75 7.41 11.39
N LEU A 65 -8.35 7.99 10.28
CA LEU A 65 -9.19 8.73 9.35
C LEU A 65 -9.32 7.93 8.05
N LYS A 66 -10.52 7.90 7.48
CA LYS A 66 -10.82 7.21 6.23
C LYS A 66 -11.77 8.05 5.39
N ALA A 67 -11.55 8.10 4.09
CA ALA A 67 -12.46 8.73 3.14
C ALA A 67 -12.21 8.20 1.72
N SER A 68 -13.27 8.15 0.90
CA SER A 68 -13.13 8.08 -0.56
C SER A 68 -12.93 9.50 -1.11
N ILE A 69 -11.82 9.68 -1.84
CA ILE A 69 -11.38 10.96 -2.38
C ILE A 69 -11.45 10.90 -3.90
N PRO A 70 -12.25 11.76 -4.55
CA PRO A 70 -12.20 11.95 -5.99
C PRO A 70 -10.80 12.35 -6.46
N VAL A 71 -10.35 11.71 -7.54
CA VAL A 71 -9.04 11.99 -8.16
C VAL A 71 -9.04 13.37 -8.82
N ARG A 72 -10.19 13.82 -9.31
CA ARG A 72 -10.36 15.18 -9.82
C ARG A 72 -10.52 16.14 -8.65
N ASN A 73 -9.62 17.12 -8.56
CA ASN A 73 -9.59 18.16 -7.53
C ASN A 73 -9.58 17.56 -6.10
N PRO A 74 -8.52 16.80 -5.75
CA PRO A 74 -8.44 16.12 -4.46
C PRO A 74 -8.34 17.10 -3.28
N GLU A 75 -7.91 18.35 -3.48
CA GLU A 75 -7.56 19.31 -2.43
C GLU A 75 -8.73 19.62 -1.49
N GLU A 76 -9.89 19.94 -2.05
CA GLU A 76 -11.09 20.22 -1.26
C GLU A 76 -11.58 18.96 -0.54
N ASN A 77 -11.54 17.80 -1.23
CA ASN A 77 -12.03 16.54 -0.70
C ASN A 77 -11.14 15.99 0.42
N VAL A 78 -9.81 16.09 0.30
CA VAL A 78 -8.87 15.74 1.37
C VAL A 78 -9.12 16.64 2.57
N SER A 79 -9.26 17.95 2.35
CA SER A 79 -9.58 18.90 3.42
C SER A 79 -10.88 18.57 4.12
N GLN A 80 -11.99 18.38 3.40
CA GLN A 80 -13.33 18.27 3.98
C GLN A 80 -13.71 16.86 4.44
N ARG A 81 -13.21 15.82 3.77
CA ARG A 81 -13.58 14.42 4.03
C ARG A 81 -12.53 13.70 4.86
N LEU A 82 -11.25 13.94 4.60
CA LEU A 82 -10.16 13.20 5.25
C LEU A 82 -9.56 13.91 6.45
N LEU A 83 -9.28 15.22 6.38
CA LEU A 83 -8.57 15.94 7.45
C LEU A 83 -9.51 16.71 8.37
N SER A 84 -10.53 17.35 7.81
CA SER A 84 -11.68 17.88 8.55
C SER A 84 -12.74 16.79 8.63
N GLY A 85 -13.38 16.62 9.78
CA GLY A 85 -14.54 15.76 9.89
C GLY A 85 -15.53 16.34 10.91
N PRO A 86 -16.78 15.85 10.94
CA PRO A 86 -17.77 16.35 11.88
C PRO A 86 -17.26 16.26 13.32
N SER A 87 -17.48 17.32 14.09
CA SER A 87 -16.98 17.50 15.46
C SER A 87 -17.32 16.36 16.42
N TRP A 88 -18.35 15.57 16.11
CA TRP A 88 -18.82 14.44 16.93
C TRP A 88 -18.15 13.10 16.61
N GLN A 89 -17.38 12.99 15.52
CA GLN A 89 -16.85 11.71 15.04
C GLN A 89 -15.31 11.55 15.15
N ARG A 90 -14.57 12.58 15.59
CA ARG A 90 -13.09 12.56 15.50
C ARG A 90 -12.34 13.07 16.72
N ARG A 91 -11.30 12.31 17.09
CA ARG A 91 -10.03 12.94 17.49
C ARG A 91 -9.55 13.75 16.29
N SER A 92 -9.64 15.07 16.37
CA SER A 92 -9.08 16.01 15.39
C SER A 92 -7.57 15.76 15.24
N LEU A 93 -6.99 16.07 14.06
CA LEU A 93 -5.53 16.07 13.85
C LEU A 93 -4.80 17.04 14.80
N GLY A 94 -5.54 17.93 15.46
CA GLY A 94 -5.04 18.96 16.38
C GLY A 94 -4.95 20.31 15.68
N GLU A 95 -4.15 21.21 16.25
CA GLU A 95 -4.00 22.60 15.77
C GLU A 95 -2.67 22.84 15.04
N ASP A 96 -1.86 21.80 14.84
CA ASP A 96 -0.55 21.91 14.19
C ASP A 96 -0.72 22.12 12.67
N GLN A 97 -0.87 23.38 12.28
CA GLN A 97 -1.12 23.77 10.90
C GLN A 97 -0.02 23.34 9.94
N ALA A 98 1.24 23.29 10.40
CA ALA A 98 2.35 22.85 9.56
C ALA A 98 2.22 21.37 9.21
N ALA A 99 1.94 20.51 10.20
CA ALA A 99 1.73 19.08 9.97
C ALA A 99 0.50 18.82 9.09
N ILE A 100 -0.60 19.53 9.34
CA ILE A 100 -1.85 19.39 8.59
C ILE A 100 -1.65 19.80 7.13
N HIS A 101 -0.98 20.94 6.89
CA HIS A 101 -0.69 21.44 5.55
C HIS A 101 0.21 20.48 4.77
N TYR A 102 1.29 19.99 5.38
CA TYR A 102 2.17 19.00 4.76
C TYR A 102 1.43 17.71 4.38
N LEU A 103 0.64 17.15 5.31
CA LEU A 103 -0.16 15.95 5.05
C LEU A 103 -1.20 16.19 3.95
N HIS A 104 -1.83 17.36 3.94
CA HIS A 104 -2.79 17.73 2.92
C HIS A 104 -2.16 17.72 1.52
N GLU A 105 -1.09 18.48 1.32
CA GLU A 105 -0.40 18.57 0.02
C GLU A 105 0.09 17.20 -0.45
N ASP A 106 0.71 16.42 0.44
CA ASP A 106 1.25 15.13 0.06
C ASP A 106 0.17 14.12 -0.29
N ILE A 107 -0.89 14.03 0.52
CA ILE A 107 -2.00 13.11 0.24
C ILE A 107 -2.69 13.48 -1.07
N CYS A 108 -2.86 14.77 -1.37
CA CYS A 108 -3.45 15.21 -2.65
C CYS A 108 -2.59 14.73 -3.82
N SER A 109 -1.28 14.98 -3.77
CA SER A 109 -0.33 14.54 -4.81
C SER A 109 -0.35 13.02 -5.00
N ILE A 110 -0.40 12.26 -3.89
CA ILE A 110 -0.46 10.80 -3.91
C ILE A 110 -1.78 10.31 -4.52
N VAL A 111 -2.92 10.85 -4.08
CA VAL A 111 -4.25 10.47 -4.59
C VAL A 111 -4.32 10.70 -6.09
N GLN A 112 -3.86 11.87 -6.56
CA GLN A 112 -3.86 12.18 -7.97
C GLN A 112 -2.96 11.20 -8.76
N SER A 113 -1.71 11.03 -8.34
CA SER A 113 -0.75 10.17 -9.04
C SER A 113 -1.18 8.69 -9.07
N TYR A 114 -1.71 8.19 -7.96
CA TYR A 114 -2.20 6.83 -7.83
C TYR A 114 -3.47 6.60 -8.66
N GLY A 115 -4.42 7.53 -8.56
CA GLY A 115 -5.67 7.51 -9.32
C GLY A 115 -5.43 7.53 -10.83
N GLU A 116 -4.60 8.46 -11.30
CA GLU A 116 -4.21 8.56 -12.71
C GLU A 116 -3.45 7.33 -13.20
N THR A 117 -2.60 6.73 -12.35
CA THR A 117 -1.87 5.50 -12.69
C THR A 117 -2.82 4.33 -12.91
N LEU A 118 -3.87 4.20 -12.09
CA LEU A 118 -4.81 3.08 -12.18
C LEU A 118 -6.05 3.37 -13.05
N GLY A 119 -6.23 4.61 -13.50
CA GLY A 119 -7.42 5.04 -14.21
C GLY A 119 -8.67 5.08 -13.31
N SER A 120 -8.51 5.32 -12.02
CA SER A 120 -9.60 5.38 -11.05
C SER A 120 -10.20 6.78 -10.98
N GLU A 121 -11.52 6.89 -10.81
CA GLU A 121 -12.19 8.17 -10.56
C GLU A 121 -12.11 8.61 -9.09
N GLU A 122 -12.04 7.64 -8.17
CA GLU A 122 -11.89 7.85 -6.73
C GLU A 122 -10.83 6.93 -6.14
N VAL A 123 -10.27 7.34 -5.00
CA VAL A 123 -9.27 6.59 -4.22
C VAL A 123 -9.71 6.54 -2.76
N ASP A 124 -9.79 5.33 -2.21
CA ASP A 124 -9.97 5.13 -0.78
C ASP A 124 -8.67 5.43 -0.03
N VAL A 125 -8.70 6.45 0.83
CA VAL A 125 -7.55 6.87 1.63
C VAL A 125 -7.78 6.54 3.10
N LYS A 126 -6.74 5.98 3.75
CA LYS A 126 -6.69 5.78 5.19
C LYS A 126 -5.42 6.40 5.77
N LEU A 127 -5.59 7.34 6.69
CA LEU A 127 -4.50 7.92 7.48
C LEU A 127 -4.62 7.41 8.93
N GLN A 128 -3.60 6.73 9.43
CA GLN A 128 -3.69 6.07 10.75
C GLN A 128 -2.37 6.17 11.52
N VAL A 129 -2.47 6.34 12.84
CA VAL A 129 -1.39 6.09 13.79
C VAL A 129 -1.50 4.64 14.28
N LEU A 130 -0.46 3.84 14.04
CA LEU A 130 -0.39 2.45 14.47
C LEU A 130 0.34 2.36 15.82
N GLN A 131 -0.25 1.65 16.78
CA GLN A 131 0.37 1.36 18.08
C GLN A 131 1.10 0.00 18.09
N SER A 132 0.79 -0.86 17.13
CA SER A 132 1.39 -2.19 16.98
C SER A 132 1.39 -2.60 15.51
N THR A 133 2.19 -3.62 15.18
CA THR A 133 2.22 -4.22 13.85
C THR A 133 0.88 -4.89 13.57
N MET A 134 0.16 -4.41 12.55
CA MET A 134 -1.17 -4.91 12.19
C MET A 134 -1.16 -6.35 11.69
N CYS A 135 -0.09 -6.73 10.97
CA CYS A 135 0.05 -8.05 10.35
C CYS A 135 1.44 -8.60 10.67
N PRO A 136 1.59 -9.48 11.67
CA PRO A 136 2.89 -10.04 12.02
C PRO A 136 3.38 -11.10 11.02
N ARG A 137 2.58 -11.43 10.00
CA ARG A 137 2.90 -12.44 8.98
C ARG A 137 2.93 -11.82 7.60
N TRP A 138 3.87 -12.31 6.78
CA TRP A 138 3.96 -12.02 5.36
C TRP A 138 2.69 -12.48 4.64
N HIS A 139 2.09 -11.57 3.88
CA HIS A 139 0.92 -11.83 3.06
C HIS A 139 0.82 -10.81 1.93
N ALA A 140 0.07 -11.16 0.90
CA ALA A 140 -0.42 -10.20 -0.07
C ALA A 140 -1.89 -9.86 0.26
N ASP A 141 -2.25 -8.60 0.13
CA ASP A 141 -3.62 -8.15 0.37
C ASP A 141 -4.60 -8.67 -0.68
N HIS A 142 -5.85 -8.88 -0.28
CA HIS A 142 -6.94 -9.23 -1.20
C HIS A 142 -7.58 -7.97 -1.84
N VAL A 143 -6.74 -7.14 -2.46
CA VAL A 143 -7.09 -5.88 -3.15
C VAL A 143 -6.50 -5.85 -4.56
N GLY A 144 -6.82 -4.82 -5.36
CA GLY A 144 -6.24 -4.62 -6.68
C GLY A 144 -4.77 -4.18 -6.58
N VAL A 145 -4.56 -2.91 -6.27
CA VAL A 145 -3.25 -2.36 -5.88
C VAL A 145 -3.44 -1.65 -4.54
N ARG A 146 -2.40 -1.60 -3.72
CA ARG A 146 -2.34 -0.76 -2.53
C ARG A 146 -1.10 0.12 -2.61
N LEU A 147 -1.25 1.39 -2.28
CA LEU A 147 -0.14 2.31 -2.05
C LEU A 147 0.02 2.55 -0.54
N LEU A 148 1.26 2.47 -0.06
CA LEU A 148 1.64 2.72 1.32
C LEU A 148 2.69 3.84 1.38
N CYS A 149 2.56 4.69 2.40
CA CYS A 149 3.51 5.74 2.73
C CYS A 149 3.57 5.89 4.26
N THR A 150 4.75 5.76 4.84
CA THR A 150 4.97 5.98 6.27
C THR A 150 5.48 7.40 6.49
N TYR A 151 4.75 8.21 7.26
CA TYR A 151 5.16 9.59 7.57
C TYR A 151 6.08 9.71 8.78
N ILE A 152 5.95 8.81 9.76
CA ILE A 152 6.78 8.75 10.98
C ILE A 152 6.95 7.28 11.39
N GLY A 153 8.18 6.90 11.73
CA GLY A 153 8.51 5.58 12.24
C GLY A 153 9.05 4.65 11.17
N GLN A 154 9.01 3.35 11.47
CA GLN A 154 9.51 2.31 10.58
C GLN A 154 8.60 2.15 9.35
N GLY A 155 9.19 2.09 8.15
CA GLY A 155 8.45 1.85 6.93
C GLY A 155 8.01 0.41 6.77
N THR A 156 7.22 0.16 5.73
CA THR A 156 6.70 -1.17 5.41
C THR A 156 7.81 -2.09 4.90
N TRP A 157 7.87 -3.28 5.49
CA TRP A 157 8.66 -4.38 4.97
C TRP A 157 7.96 -5.02 3.78
N TRP A 158 8.72 -5.36 2.76
CA TRP A 158 8.26 -6.05 1.57
C TRP A 158 9.34 -7.01 1.07
N ILE A 159 8.96 -7.95 0.22
CA ILE A 159 9.89 -8.93 -0.34
C ILE A 159 9.47 -9.28 -1.75
N GLU A 160 10.43 -9.48 -2.64
CA GLU A 160 10.13 -9.88 -4.01
C GLU A 160 9.58 -11.31 -4.06
N ASN A 161 8.66 -11.52 -5.00
CA ASN A 161 7.97 -12.79 -5.19
C ASN A 161 8.89 -14.02 -5.31
N ARG A 162 10.10 -13.85 -5.88
CA ARG A 162 11.09 -14.91 -6.07
C ARG A 162 11.68 -15.46 -4.76
N HIS A 163 11.57 -14.71 -3.67
CA HIS A 163 12.07 -15.07 -2.34
C HIS A 163 10.96 -15.57 -1.40
N VAL A 164 9.76 -15.79 -1.94
CA VAL A 164 8.59 -16.26 -1.20
C VAL A 164 8.27 -17.71 -1.56
N MET A 165 8.28 -18.58 -0.56
CA MET A 165 7.89 -19.98 -0.68
C MET A 165 6.38 -20.10 -0.46
N ARG A 166 5.66 -20.64 -1.45
CA ARG A 166 4.20 -20.76 -1.40
C ARG A 166 3.75 -22.20 -1.51
N ASN A 167 2.66 -22.49 -0.82
CA ASN A 167 1.86 -23.66 -1.02
C ASN A 167 0.42 -23.27 -1.32
N TRP A 168 -0.33 -24.21 -1.88
CA TRP A 168 -1.74 -24.03 -2.20
C TRP A 168 -2.58 -24.80 -1.20
N VAL A 169 -3.50 -24.09 -0.55
CA VAL A 169 -4.45 -24.70 0.39
C VAL A 169 -5.87 -24.46 -0.10
N LEU A 170 -6.73 -25.45 0.12
CA LEU A 170 -8.15 -25.33 -0.17
C LEU A 170 -8.82 -24.58 0.99
N GLN A 171 -9.29 -23.36 0.74
CA GLN A 171 -10.08 -22.56 1.68
C GLN A 171 -11.44 -22.26 1.06
N GLU A 172 -12.52 -22.60 1.78
CA GLU A 172 -13.90 -22.35 1.34
C GLU A 172 -14.23 -22.88 -0.07
N GLY A 173 -13.54 -23.94 -0.51
CA GLY A 173 -13.71 -24.54 -1.84
C GLY A 173 -12.86 -23.92 -2.95
N GLU A 174 -12.05 -22.90 -2.65
CA GLU A 174 -11.11 -22.29 -3.57
C GLU A 174 -9.65 -22.63 -3.19
N LEU A 175 -8.81 -22.91 -4.20
CA LEU A 175 -7.37 -23.04 -3.98
C LEU A 175 -6.77 -21.64 -3.84
N VAL A 176 -6.25 -21.34 -2.64
CA VAL A 176 -5.61 -20.06 -2.35
C VAL A 176 -4.11 -20.26 -2.07
N PRO A 177 -3.25 -19.36 -2.58
CA PRO A 177 -1.84 -19.39 -2.25
C PRO A 177 -1.65 -18.94 -0.79
N VAL A 178 -0.84 -19.66 -0.03
CA VAL A 178 -0.41 -19.27 1.32
C VAL A 178 1.11 -19.23 1.35
N VAL A 179 1.64 -18.20 2.02
CA VAL A 179 3.07 -18.07 2.30
C VAL A 179 3.45 -19.07 3.38
N GLU A 180 4.27 -20.05 3.04
CA GLU A 180 4.82 -21.03 3.99
C GLU A 180 6.14 -20.57 4.59
N GLY A 181 6.90 -19.79 3.83
CA GLY A 181 8.18 -19.25 4.25
C GLY A 181 8.62 -18.11 3.35
N VAL A 182 9.54 -17.31 3.88
CA VAL A 182 10.23 -16.27 3.11
C VAL A 182 11.71 -16.35 3.43
N ASP A 183 12.53 -15.97 2.45
CA ASP A 183 13.95 -15.74 2.67
C ASP A 183 14.14 -14.30 3.18
N GLU A 184 14.12 -14.14 4.52
CA GLU A 184 14.14 -12.82 5.17
C GLU A 184 15.42 -12.01 4.89
N GLU A 185 16.51 -12.64 4.45
CA GLU A 185 17.74 -11.93 4.07
C GLU A 185 17.53 -11.02 2.86
N HIS A 186 16.50 -11.29 2.06
CA HIS A 186 16.12 -10.51 0.89
C HIS A 186 14.93 -9.58 1.14
N ALA A 187 14.45 -9.50 2.38
CA ALA A 187 13.42 -8.56 2.76
C ALA A 187 13.98 -7.13 2.70
N GLN A 188 13.17 -6.21 2.19
CA GLN A 188 13.50 -4.81 2.05
C GLN A 188 12.51 -3.98 2.86
N GLN A 189 13.00 -2.91 3.48
CA GLN A 189 12.16 -1.95 4.18
C GLN A 189 12.19 -0.62 3.42
N VAL A 190 11.02 -0.06 3.15
CA VAL A 190 10.96 1.30 2.59
C VAL A 190 11.27 2.34 3.66
N ASP A 191 11.84 3.47 3.25
CA ASP A 191 12.11 4.56 4.17
C ASP A 191 10.86 5.40 4.47
N THR A 192 10.95 6.26 5.48
CA THR A 192 9.88 7.22 5.77
C THR A 192 9.73 8.19 4.60
N GLY A 193 8.49 8.39 4.14
CA GLY A 193 8.13 9.29 3.05
C GLY A 193 8.16 8.67 1.66
N ASP A 194 8.74 7.48 1.52
CA ASP A 194 8.73 6.73 0.26
C ASP A 194 7.34 6.18 -0.05
N LEU A 195 7.11 5.89 -1.34
CA LEU A 195 5.89 5.24 -1.80
C LEU A 195 6.16 3.78 -2.14
N LEU A 196 5.34 2.90 -1.58
CA LEU A 196 5.35 1.47 -1.90
C LEU A 196 4.01 1.08 -2.50
N LEU A 197 4.01 0.64 -3.76
CA LEU A 197 2.84 0.07 -4.42
C LEU A 197 2.98 -1.44 -4.47
N LEU A 198 1.92 -2.12 -4.05
CA LEU A 198 1.84 -3.58 -3.99
C LEU A 198 0.61 -4.04 -4.76
N LYS A 199 0.80 -4.92 -5.75
CA LYS A 199 -0.33 -5.62 -6.36
C LYS A 199 -0.83 -6.70 -5.43
N GLY A 200 -2.14 -6.70 -5.19
CA GLY A 200 -2.81 -7.74 -4.42
C GLY A 200 -3.40 -8.84 -5.29
N HIS A 201 -4.10 -9.78 -4.64
CA HIS A 201 -4.70 -10.94 -5.30
C HIS A 201 -5.87 -10.59 -6.25
N LYS A 202 -6.52 -9.42 -6.10
CA LYS A 202 -7.60 -9.00 -7.00
C LYS A 202 -7.11 -8.32 -8.27
N TRP A 203 -5.80 -8.06 -8.42
CA TRP A 203 -5.29 -7.52 -9.68
C TRP A 203 -5.47 -8.55 -10.81
N PRO A 204 -6.00 -8.16 -11.98
CA PRO A 204 -6.19 -9.07 -13.11
C PRO A 204 -4.89 -9.81 -13.47
N GLY A 205 -4.95 -11.14 -13.50
CA GLY A 205 -3.79 -11.98 -13.81
C GLY A 205 -2.77 -12.18 -12.68
N ASN A 206 -3.02 -11.61 -11.49
CA ASN A 206 -2.12 -11.68 -10.32
C ASN A 206 -2.53 -12.69 -9.23
N GLN A 207 -3.60 -13.46 -9.46
CA GLN A 207 -3.92 -14.61 -8.62
C GLN A 207 -2.67 -15.50 -8.52
N GLY A 208 -2.35 -16.01 -7.32
CA GLY A 208 -1.16 -16.85 -7.08
C GLY A 208 0.21 -16.19 -7.26
N LYS A 209 0.26 -14.95 -7.75
CA LYS A 209 1.49 -14.23 -8.11
C LYS A 209 1.78 -13.03 -7.21
N ALA A 210 0.75 -12.50 -6.55
CA ALA A 210 0.84 -11.42 -5.56
C ALA A 210 1.82 -11.78 -4.43
#